data_AF-A0A9E2Y8R5-F1
#
_entry.id   AF-A0A9E2Y8R5-F1
#
_cell.length_a   1.000
_cell.length_b   1.000
_cell.length_c   1.000
_cell.angle_alpha   90.00
_cell.angle_beta   90.00
_cell.angle_gamma   90.00
#
_symmetry.space_group_name_H-M   'P 1'
#
loop_
_entity.id
_entity.type
_entity.pdbx_description
1 polymer ?
#
loop_
_entity_poly.entity_id
_entity_poly.type
_entity_poly.pdbx_seq_one_letter_code
_entity_poly.pdbx_strand_id
1 'polypeptide(L)'
;MRATVQRLIGLYSDPNAVVRYRDGSTWQVIAAVFEVKVLEGDAWLKSEVTELGWFTRHEALLLDLVELYPQRIEDAFAKSALPFIR
;
A
#
# COMPACT_ATOMS: atom_id res chain seq x y z
N MET A 1 2.45 -9.68 -14.74
CA MET A 1 2.21 -8.29 -14.43
C MET A 1 3.47 -7.48 -14.64
N ARG A 2 3.51 -6.72 -15.72
CA ARG A 2 4.35 -5.52 -15.84
C ARG A 2 3.48 -4.30 -15.56
N ALA A 3 4.04 -3.33 -14.86
CA ALA A 3 3.35 -2.09 -14.51
C ALA A 3 4.32 -0.91 -14.63
N THR A 4 3.76 0.29 -14.78
CA THR A 4 4.52 1.55 -14.76
C THR A 4 4.04 2.41 -13.60
N VAL A 5 4.98 3.09 -12.94
CA VAL A 5 4.65 4.11 -11.94
C VAL A 5 4.00 5.29 -12.66
N GLN A 6 2.94 5.85 -12.07
CA GLN A 6 2.25 7.04 -12.57
C GLN A 6 2.61 8.25 -11.72
N ARG A 7 2.56 8.11 -10.39
CA ARG A 7 2.96 9.14 -9.44
C ARG A 7 3.30 8.54 -8.07
N LEU A 8 4.06 9.29 -7.28
CA LEU A 8 4.18 9.06 -5.84
C LEU A 8 2.91 9.59 -5.16
N ILE A 9 2.19 8.71 -4.45
CA ILE A 9 1.03 9.10 -3.64
C ILE A 9 1.52 9.75 -2.34
N GLY A 10 2.48 9.13 -1.67
CA GLY A 10 3.04 9.70 -0.45
C GLY A 10 4.17 8.89 0.17
N LEU A 11 4.84 9.53 1.12
CA LEU A 11 5.78 8.92 2.05
C LEU A 11 5.14 8.88 3.43
N TYR A 12 5.15 7.71 4.06
CA TYR A 12 4.47 7.46 5.33
C TYR A 12 5.44 6.90 6.36
N SER A 13 5.50 7.52 7.53
CA SER A 13 6.28 7.05 8.68
C SER A 13 5.72 7.61 9.98
N ASP A 14 5.43 6.74 10.94
CA ASP A 14 5.02 7.14 12.29
C ASP A 14 6.08 6.70 13.30
N PRO A 15 6.69 7.61 14.09
CA PRO A 15 7.66 7.25 15.12
C PRO A 15 7.09 6.37 16.24
N ASN A 16 5.77 6.34 16.41
CA ASN A 16 5.09 5.50 17.39
C ASN A 16 4.66 4.15 16.81
N ALA A 17 4.80 3.94 15.49
CA ALA A 17 4.48 2.69 14.83
C ALA A 17 5.76 1.93 14.44
N VAL A 18 5.83 0.67 14.85
CA VAL A 18 6.93 -0.23 14.50
C VAL A 18 6.39 -1.55 13.98
N VAL A 19 7.10 -2.15 13.03
CA VAL A 19 6.83 -3.51 12.57
C VAL A 19 7.72 -4.46 13.36
N ARG A 20 7.10 -5.40 14.08
CA ARG A 20 7.79 -6.48 14.78
C ARG A 20 7.68 -7.75 13.96
N TYR A 21 8.81 -8.29 13.53
CA TYR A 21 8.86 -9.54 12.79
C TYR A 21 8.95 -10.72 13.75
N ARG A 22 8.64 -11.92 13.23
CA ARG A 22 8.61 -13.16 14.01
C ARG A 22 9.99 -13.55 14.58
N ASP A 23 11.06 -13.08 13.94
CA ASP A 23 12.44 -13.29 14.40
C ASP A 23 12.84 -12.38 15.57
N GLY A 24 11.93 -11.53 16.06
CA GLY A 24 12.17 -10.58 17.16
C GLY A 24 12.74 -9.24 16.72
N SER A 25 13.05 -9.05 15.44
CA SER A 25 13.52 -7.77 14.93
C SER A 25 12.39 -6.73 14.94
N THR A 26 12.73 -5.48 15.26
CA THR A 26 11.79 -4.36 15.32
C THR A 26 12.29 -3.26 14.40
N TRP A 27 11.44 -2.81 13.49
CA TRP A 27 11.80 -1.85 12.45
C TRP A 27 10.85 -0.67 12.48
N GLN A 28 11.43 0.54 12.42
CA GLN A 28 10.69 1.72 12.03
C GLN A 28 10.66 1.77 10.50
N VAL A 29 9.45 1.85 9.92
CA VAL A 29 9.26 1.74 8.47
C VAL A 29 8.92 3.09 7.88
N ILE A 30 9.69 3.49 6.87
CA ILE A 30 9.30 4.55 5.93
C ILE A 30 8.74 3.87 4.68
N ALA A 31 7.45 4.06 4.43
CA ALA A 31 6.76 3.48 3.28
C ALA A 31 6.57 4.51 2.17
N ALA A 32 7.08 4.21 0.98
CA ALA A 32 6.77 4.97 -0.24
C ALA A 32 5.64 4.27 -1.01
N VAL A 33 4.54 4.98 -1.24
CA VAL A 33 3.34 4.42 -1.89
C VAL A 33 3.17 5.07 -3.26
N PHE A 34 3.04 4.25 -4.30
CA PHE A 34 2.95 4.70 -5.69
C PHE A 34 1.63 4.28 -6.32
N GLU A 35 1.08 5.16 -7.16
CA GLU A 35 0.05 4.77 -8.10
C GLU A 35 0.72 4.09 -9.30
N VAL A 36 0.21 2.93 -9.68
CA VAL A 36 0.75 2.13 -10.79
C VAL A 36 -0.34 1.81 -11.80
N LYS A 37 0.04 1.81 -13.08
CA LYS A 37 -0.80 1.30 -14.16
C LYS A 37 -0.28 -0.05 -14.61
N VAL A 38 -1.11 -1.08 -14.50
CA VAL A 38 -0.82 -2.40 -15.07
C VAL A 38 -0.81 -2.28 -16.59
N LEU A 39 0.26 -2.76 -17.22
CA LEU A 39 0.46 -2.72 -18.67
C LEU A 39 0.08 -4.05 -19.32
N GLU A 40 0.50 -5.16 -18.71
CA GLU A 40 0.29 -6.50 -19.25
C GLU A 40 0.44 -7.60 -18.20
N GLY A 41 -0.26 -8.71 -18.45
CA GLY A 41 -0.30 -9.91 -17.63
C GLY A 41 -1.14 -9.75 -16.37
N ASP A 42 -1.68 -10.86 -15.90
CA ASP A 42 -2.51 -10.88 -14.70
C ASP A 42 -1.67 -10.84 -13.43
N ALA A 43 -2.32 -10.45 -12.33
CA ALA A 43 -1.76 -10.61 -11.01
C ALA A 43 -1.83 -12.10 -10.61
N TRP A 44 -0.76 -12.60 -9.98
CA TRP A 44 -0.62 -14.02 -9.66
C TRP A 44 -0.14 -14.18 -8.22
N LEU A 45 -0.44 -15.35 -7.66
CA LEU A 45 -0.02 -15.75 -6.32
C LEU A 45 1.45 -16.19 -6.31
N LYS A 46 2.13 -15.94 -5.19
CA LYS A 46 3.48 -16.45 -4.88
C LYS A 46 3.46 -17.05 -3.48
N SER A 47 4.56 -17.65 -3.02
CA SER A 47 4.64 -18.23 -1.67
C SER A 47 4.28 -17.28 -0.53
N GLU A 48 4.39 -15.96 -0.74
CA GLU A 48 4.03 -14.92 0.24
C GLU A 48 2.58 -14.44 0.12
N VAL A 49 1.94 -14.62 -1.03
CA VAL A 49 0.60 -14.09 -1.33
C VAL A 49 -0.35 -15.26 -1.55
N THR A 50 -1.23 -15.52 -0.58
CA THR A 50 -2.17 -16.65 -0.60
C THR A 50 -3.44 -16.35 -1.40
N GLU A 51 -3.85 -15.08 -1.46
CA GLU A 51 -5.07 -14.63 -2.12
C GLU A 51 -4.86 -13.26 -2.78
N LEU A 52 -5.59 -13.00 -3.86
CA LEU A 52 -5.52 -11.75 -4.59
C LEU A 52 -6.86 -11.44 -5.25
N GLY A 53 -7.28 -10.18 -5.17
CA GLY A 53 -8.52 -9.68 -5.76
C GLY A 53 -8.45 -8.20 -6.09
N TRP A 54 -9.36 -7.77 -6.97
CA TRP A 54 -9.58 -6.36 -7.28
C TRP A 54 -10.79 -5.86 -6.51
N PHE A 55 -10.62 -4.76 -5.79
CA PHE A 55 -11.66 -4.19 -4.93
C PHE A 55 -11.86 -2.72 -5.30
N THR A 56 -13.10 -2.27 -5.23
CA THR A 56 -13.42 -0.84 -5.20
C THR A 56 -12.87 -0.20 -3.93
N ARG A 57 -12.79 1.13 -3.91
CA ARG A 57 -12.42 1.88 -2.69
C ARG A 57 -13.25 1.46 -1.48
N HIS A 58 -14.57 1.34 -1.67
CA HIS A 58 -15.49 1.01 -0.59
C HIS A 58 -15.25 -0.40 -0.06
N GLU A 59 -15.16 -1.39 -0.95
CA GLU A 59 -14.87 -2.78 -0.56
C GLU A 59 -13.52 -2.91 0.15
N ALA A 60 -12.47 -2.23 -0.35
CA ALA A 60 -11.15 -2.29 0.24
C ALA A 60 -11.13 -1.78 1.70
N LEU A 61 -11.87 -0.71 1.99
CA LEU A 61 -11.96 -0.12 3.34
C LEU A 61 -12.79 -0.96 4.32
N LEU A 62 -13.51 -1.98 3.84
CA LEU A 62 -14.23 -2.93 4.68
C LEU A 62 -13.42 -4.19 5.02
N LEU A 63 -12.23 -4.34 4.44
CA LEU A 63 -11.32 -5.44 4.75
C LEU A 63 -10.67 -5.24 6.13
N ASP A 64 -10.21 -6.33 6.73
CA ASP A 64 -9.33 -6.28 7.91
C ASP A 64 -7.94 -5.79 7.48
N LEU A 65 -7.75 -4.47 7.59
CA LEU A 65 -6.56 -3.78 7.13
C LEU A 65 -5.61 -3.48 8.30
N VAL A 66 -4.31 -3.53 8.02
CA VAL A 66 -3.31 -2.93 8.92
C VAL A 66 -3.67 -1.46 9.13
N GLU A 67 -3.63 -0.99 10.38
CA GLU A 67 -4.12 0.32 10.84
C GLU A 67 -3.64 1.52 9.99
N LEU A 68 -2.46 1.42 9.38
CA LEU A 68 -1.87 2.47 8.55
C LEU A 68 -2.43 2.53 7.11
N TYR A 69 -3.12 1.50 6.65
CA TYR A 69 -3.52 1.36 5.24
C TYR A 69 -4.78 2.14 4.85
N PRO A 70 -5.82 2.30 5.69
CA PRO A 70 -7.00 3.10 5.35
C PRO A 70 -6.64 4.52 4.90
N GLN A 71 -5.74 5.21 5.60
CA GLN A 71 -5.30 6.56 5.22
C GLN A 71 -4.59 6.57 3.85
N ARG A 72 -3.78 5.54 3.56
CA ARG A 72 -3.06 5.42 2.28
C ARG A 72 -4.03 5.19 1.11
N ILE A 73 -5.08 4.40 1.33
CA ILE A 73 -6.15 4.19 0.35
C ILE A 73 -6.86 5.53 0.09
N GLU A 74 -7.27 6.24 1.13
CA GLU A 74 -7.91 7.55 1.01
C GLU A 74 -7.04 8.56 0.24
N ASP A 75 -5.77 8.69 0.60
CA ASP A 75 -4.80 9.56 -0.08
C ASP A 75 -4.61 9.16 -1.56
N ALA A 76 -4.66 7.86 -1.89
CA ALA A 76 -4.61 7.39 -3.27
C ALA A 76 -5.79 7.92 -4.09
N PHE A 77 -7.01 7.88 -3.53
CA PHE A 77 -8.24 8.34 -4.18
C PHE A 77 -8.46 9.86 -4.13
N ALA A 78 -7.77 10.59 -3.25
CA ALA A 78 -7.82 12.05 -3.20
C ALA A 78 -7.25 12.73 -4.47
N LYS A 79 -6.45 12.01 -5.27
CA LYS A 79 -5.84 12.48 -6.53
C LYS A 79 -5.11 13.84 -6.39
N SER A 80 -4.41 14.03 -5.27
CA SER A 80 -3.55 15.19 -5.06
C SER A 80 -2.46 15.26 -6.13
N ALA A 81 -2.15 16.48 -6.59
CA ALA A 81 -1.05 16.75 -7.51
C ALA A 81 0.33 16.62 -6.83
N LEU A 82 0.40 16.81 -5.52
CA LEU A 82 1.62 16.66 -4.72
C LEU A 82 1.55 15.40 -3.85
N PRO A 83 2.68 14.72 -3.63
CA PRO A 83 2.74 13.61 -2.68
C PRO A 83 2.43 14.05 -1.26
N PHE A 84 1.78 13.17 -0.49
CA PHE A 84 1.62 13.35 0.95
C PHE A 84 2.91 13.01 1.71
N ILE A 85 3.16 13.70 2.80
CA ILE A 85 4.19 13.34 3.80
C ILE A 85 3.45 13.24 5.13
N ARG A 86 3.39 12.04 5.70
CA ARG A 86 2.61 11.75 6.91
C ARG A 86 3.32 10.79 7.84
#